data_AF-A0A1G0ZFP8-F1
#
_entry.id   AF-A0A1G0ZFP8-F1
#
_cell.length_a   1.000
_cell.length_b   1.000
_cell.length_c   1.000
_cell.angle_alpha   90.00
_cell.angle_beta   90.00
_cell.angle_gamma   90.00
#
_symmetry.space_group_name_H-M   'P 1'
#
loop_
_entity.id
_entity.type
_entity.pdbx_description
1 polymer ?
#
loop_
_entity_poly.entity_id
_entity_poly.type
_entity_poly.pdbx_seq_one_letter_code
_entity_poly.pdbx_strand_id
1 'polypeptide(L)' 'MKGEETNFNTLCRAVKSGDIALAVCTRKTDMAEKLVLCAVNRGGGGDLSLVPIAELIDGNGYELYEPPAA' A
#
# COMPACT_ATOMS: atom_id res chain seq x y z
N MET A 1 6.25 1.47 -14.84
CA MET A 1 5.52 0.27 -15.27
C MET A 1 5.93 -1.03 -14.57
N LYS A 2 7.18 -1.54 -14.63
CA LYS A 2 7.51 -2.85 -13.98
C LYS A 2 7.31 -2.89 -12.45
N GLY A 3 7.57 -1.78 -11.75
CA GLY A 3 7.38 -1.69 -10.29
C GLY A 3 5.91 -1.63 -9.87
N GLU A 4 5.09 -0.84 -10.59
CA GLU A 4 3.67 -0.64 -10.28
C GLU A 4 2.86 -1.94 -10.46
N GLU A 5 3.11 -2.67 -11.55
CA GLU A 5 2.46 -3.98 -11.78
C GLU A 5 2.83 -5.01 -10.71
N THR A 6 4.08 -5.00 -10.25
CA THR A 6 4.55 -5.90 -9.18
C THR A 6 3.89 -5.56 -7.85
N ASN A 7 3.82 -4.27 -7.52
CA ASN A 7 3.14 -3.77 -6.33
C ASN A 7 1.64 -4.12 -6.37
N PHE A 8 0.97 -3.90 -7.50
CA PHE A 8 -0.44 -4.24 -7.67
C PHE A 8 -0.70 -5.74 -7.53
N ASN A 9 0.10 -6.59 -8.18
CA ASN A 9 -0.03 -8.05 -8.03
C ASN A 9 0.22 -8.51 -6.59
N THR A 10 1.18 -7.91 -5.90
CA THR A 10 1.44 -8.17 -4.48
C THR A 10 0.24 -7.76 -3.63
N LEU A 11 -0.36 -6.60 -3.92
CA LEU A 11 -1.57 -6.13 -3.26
C LEU A 11 -2.71 -7.12 -3.41
N CYS A 12 -3.03 -7.53 -4.64
CA CYS A 12 -4.13 -8.46 -4.90
C CYS A 12 -3.96 -9.79 -4.17
N ARG A 13 -2.73 -10.29 -4.04
CA ARG A 13 -2.43 -11.50 -3.26
C ARG A 13 -2.65 -11.26 -1.76
N ALA A 14 -2.09 -10.18 -1.23
CA ALA A 14 -2.21 -9.82 0.18
C ALA A 14 -3.67 -9.61 0.61
N VAL A 15 -4.48 -8.92 -0.20
CA VAL A 15 -5.93 -8.75 0.02
C VAL A 15 -6.61 -10.11 0.15
N LYS A 16 -6.38 -11.01 -0.81
CA LYS A 16 -7.02 -12.34 -0.84
C LYS A 16 -6.66 -13.18 0.38
N SER A 17 -5.44 -13.05 0.88
CA SER A 17 -4.96 -13.77 2.06
C SER A 17 -5.32 -13.10 3.39
N GLY A 18 -5.90 -11.89 3.39
CA GLY A 18 -6.10 -11.10 4.61
C GLY A 18 -4.80 -10.58 5.22
N ASP A 19 -3.74 -10.52 4.43
CA ASP A 19 -2.39 -10.10 4.82
C ASP A 19 -2.18 -8.62 4.48
N ILE A 20 -3.13 -7.76 4.85
CA ILE A 20 -3.07 -6.32 4.62
C ILE A 20 -3.07 -5.57 5.93
N ALA A 21 -2.29 -4.49 5.97
CA ALA A 21 -2.31 -3.53 7.06
C ALA A 21 -2.30 -2.11 6.51
N LEU A 22 -2.95 -1.21 7.26
CA LEU A 22 -2.83 0.23 7.07
C LEU A 22 -1.86 0.75 8.13
N ALA A 23 -0.81 1.46 7.71
CA ALA A 23 0.22 1.94 8.63
C ALA A 23 0.66 3.37 8.26
N VAL A 24 1.03 4.14 9.27
CA VAL A 24 1.73 5.41 9.05
C VAL A 24 3.19 5.09 8.75
N CYS A 25 3.69 5.58 7.61
CA CYS A 25 5.07 5.41 7.17
C CYS A 25 5.70 6.77 6.88
N THR A 26 6.98 6.91 7.21
CA THR A 26 7.76 8.09 6.86
C THR A 26 8.28 7.96 5.43
N ARG A 27 7.80 8.82 4.53
CA ARG A 27 8.24 8.86 3.14
C ARG A 27 9.66 9.39 3.06
N LYS A 28 10.58 8.57 2.55
CA LYS A 28 12.04 8.86 2.58
C LYS A 28 12.45 10.11 1.81
N THR A 29 11.66 10.54 0.83
CA THR A 29 12.01 11.67 -0.04
C THR A 29 11.85 13.02 0.65
N ASP A 30 10.87 13.16 1.56
CA ASP A 30 10.49 14.42 2.19
C ASP A 30 10.22 14.31 3.69
N MET A 31 10.42 13.12 4.27
CA MET A 31 10.18 12.79 5.67
C MET A 31 8.73 13.01 6.13
N ALA A 32 7.78 13.08 5.19
CA ALA A 32 6.37 13.22 5.52
C ALA A 32 5.80 11.90 6.09
N GLU A 33 4.93 11.99 7.09
CA GLU A 33 4.12 10.86 7.53
C GLU A 33 2.96 10.65 6.56
N LYS A 34 2.88 9.45 5.99
CA LYS A 34 1.85 9.07 5.02
C LYS A 34 1.12 7.81 5.47
N LEU A 35 -0.18 7.76 5.20
CA LEU A 35 -0.96 6.56 5.41
C LEU A 35 -0.71 5.62 4.23
N VAL A 36 -0.15 4.44 4.51
CA VAL A 36 0.33 3.51 3.48
C VAL A 36 -0.35 2.16 3.65
N LEU A 37 -0.80 1.62 2.53
CA LEU A 37 -1.27 0.25 2.43
C LEU A 37 -0.06 -0.68 2.30
N CYS A 38 0.07 -1.60 3.25
CA CYS A 38 1.19 -2.52 3.35
C CYS A 38 0.72 -3.96 3.21
N ALA A 39 1.49 -4.77 2.47
CA ALA A 39 1.40 -6.21 2.54
C ALA A 39 2.08 -6.69 3.83
N VAL A 40 1.45 -7.61 4.55
CA VAL A 40 1.96 -8.23 5.76
C VAL A 40 2.65 -9.53 5.40
N ASN A 41 3.96 -9.59 5.58
CA ASN A 41 4.73 -10.82 5.48
C ASN A 41 4.91 -11.40 6.88
N ARG A 42 4.34 -12.58 7.11
CA ARG A 42 4.47 -13.34 8.35
C ARG A 42 5.67 -14.29 8.22
N GLY A 43 6.72 -14.02 8.99
CA GLY A 43 7.90 -14.86 9.09
C GLY A 43 7.71 -16.03 10.06
N GLY A 44 8.71 -16.90 10.13
CA GLY A 44 8.77 -17.93 11.18
C GLY A 44 8.89 -17.29 12.57
N GLY A 45 8.31 -17.92 13.59
CA GLY A 45 8.41 -17.44 14.97
C GLY A 45 7.48 -16.27 15.35
N GLY A 46 6.57 -15.85 14.46
CA GLY A 46 5.61 -14.77 14.73
C GLY A 46 6.07 -13.39 14.27
N ASP A 47 7.20 -13.29 13.57
CA ASP A 47 7.67 -12.03 13.00
C ASP A 47 6.69 -11.49 11.96
N LEU A 48 6.42 -10.19 12.04
CA LEU A 48 5.61 -9.46 11.06
C LEU A 48 6.46 -8.39 10.40
N SER A 49 6.52 -8.41 9.08
CA SER A 49 7.14 -7.35 8.29
C SER A 49 6.11 -6.70 7.38
N LEU A 50 6.15 -5.37 7.31
CA LEU A 50 5.28 -4.58 6.45
C LEU A 50 6.06 -4.20 5.19
N VAL A 51 5.51 -4.52 4.04
CA VAL A 51 6.03 -4.10 2.74
C VAL A 51 5.11 -2.99 2.20
N PRO A 52 5.58 -1.73 2.13
CA PRO A 52 4.82 -0.63 1.54
C PRO A 52 4.44 -0.92 0.09
N ILE A 53 3.15 -0.81 -0.24
CA ILE A 53 2.65 -1.09 -1.60
C ILE A 53 2.11 0.16 -2.27
N ALA A 54 1.29 0.95 -1.55
CA ALA A 54 0.66 2.16 -2.08
C ALA A 54 0.43 3.19 -0.96
N GLU A 55 0.70 4.47 -1.27
CA GLU A 55 0.29 5.60 -0.42
C GLU A 55 -1.20 5.85 -0.64
N LEU A 56 -1.97 6.05 0.44
CA LEU A 56 -3.32 6.58 0.34
C LEU A 56 -3.24 8.07 0.05
N ILE A 57 -4.18 8.53 -0.77
CA ILE A 57 -4.33 9.94 -1.10
C ILE A 57 -4.82 10.72 0.12
N ASP A 58 -4.34 11.96 0.26
CA ASP A 58 -4.80 12.88 1.29
C ASP A 58 -6.10 13.54 0.82
N GLY A 59 -7.23 13.22 1.45
CA GLY A 59 -8.54 13.80 1.15
C GLY A 59 -9.51 12.87 0.42
N ASN A 60 -10.53 13.44 -0.22
CA ASN A 60 -11.58 12.68 -0.91
C ASN A 60 -11.20 12.38 -2.37
N GLY A 61 -11.02 11.11 -2.72
CA GLY A 61 -10.63 10.70 -4.07
C GLY A 61 -11.59 11.13 -5.18
N TYR A 62 -12.89 11.22 -4.89
CA TYR A 62 -13.90 11.67 -5.87
C TYR A 62 -13.81 13.17 -6.18
N GLU A 63 -13.27 13.96 -5.25
CA GLU A 63 -13.04 15.39 -5.47
C GLU A 63 -11.70 15.65 -6.16
N LEU A 64 -10.74 14.74 -5.97
CA LEU A 64 -9.36 14.90 -6.42
C LEU A 64 -9.09 14.31 -7.81
N TYR A 65 -9.84 13.27 -8.19
CA TYR A 65 -9.58 12.52 -9.42
C TYR A 65 -10.87 12.23 -10.17
N GLU A 66 -10.82 12.39 -11.49
CA GLU A 66 -11.83 11.79 -12.36
C GLU A 66 -11.39 10.40 -12.79
N PRO A 67 -12.21 9.35 -12.55
CA PRO A 67 -11.89 8.00 -13.00
C PRO A 67 -11.73 7.94 -14.52
N PRO A 68 -10.90 7.03 -15.05
CA PRO A 68 -10.87 6.78 -16.49
C PRO A 68 -12.27 6.39 -16.96
N ALA A 69 -12.67 6.95 -18.12
CA ALA A 69 -13.94 6.61 -18.75
C ALA A 69 -13.99 5.08 -18.99
N ALA A 70 -15.14 4.49 -18.67
CA ALA A 70 -15.41 3.06 -18.88
C ALA A 70 -15.43 2.68 -20.36
#